data_AF-A0A352SYH2-F1
#
_entry.id   AF-A0A352SYH2-F1
#
_cell.length_a   1.000
_cell.length_b   1.000
_cell.length_c   1.000
_cell.angle_alpha   90.00
_cell.angle_beta   90.00
_cell.angle_gamma   90.00
#
_symmetry.space_group_name_H-M   'P 1'
#
loop_
_entity.id
_entity.type
_entity.pdbx_description
1 polymer ?
#
loop_
_entity_poly.entity_id
_entity_poly.type
_entity_poly.pdbx_seq_one_letter_code
_entity_poly.pdbx_strand_id
1 'polypeptide(L)'
;MNKKDKFFKEFFEKKRNDLSFISIKEGASISFKNAQYKTDAELPVPLRVQRLLEDIKNQDDRDGITLNNIIDGIIYILGTDIDFGFVDEYNKMLKELNFEVGSYIVYCINKFEDSEYEDGIVYGKALVNIKEDEKSSFIYGSVLEKAGLKLHEEGNEQKSQYFLEEANRYLEKCLDYDDKFALAYYKLGYYYKRNQKYIKADLIWTKHQELDDDVLRIDEIRNELIQLRPFVDFENGYNLVLRERPEEGLDLLLPLVKNFGSWWNLLFFIGLAYRALGQYDIAETYFENVLKLENNQKDALNELGLCKICRGKYVEASELFTTLLNIDPGNCEVFCNRAVAHMYNGQIDRAREDIQTALKINPEDPVALSIRDELDK
;
A
#
# COMPACT_ATOMS: atom_id res chain seq x y z
N MET A 1 11.49 18.29 1.41
CA MET A 1 11.16 17.25 2.40
C MET A 1 9.67 16.99 2.30
N ASN A 2 9.25 15.75 2.00
CA ASN A 2 7.82 15.43 1.90
C ASN A 2 7.18 15.41 3.32
N LYS A 3 5.84 15.29 3.43
CA LYS A 3 5.15 15.31 4.73
C LYS A 3 5.56 14.13 5.64
N LYS A 4 5.83 12.96 5.07
CA LYS A 4 6.27 11.76 5.79
C LYS A 4 7.68 11.93 6.37
N ASP A 5 8.63 12.41 5.57
CA ASP A 5 10.01 12.69 6.00
C ASP A 5 10.02 13.72 7.14
N LYS A 6 9.17 14.76 7.02
CA LYS A 6 9.00 15.76 8.08
C LYS A 6 8.50 15.11 9.38
N PHE A 7 7.51 14.23 9.27
CA PHE A 7 6.96 13.49 10.42
C PHE A 7 8.03 12.65 11.13
N PHE A 8 8.82 11.86 10.39
CA PHE A 8 9.88 11.05 11.02
C PHE A 8 10.97 11.91 11.63
N LYS A 9 11.35 13.02 10.98
CA LYS A 9 12.30 13.97 11.57
C LYS A 9 11.80 14.49 12.92
N GLU A 10 10.56 14.98 12.98
CA GLU A 10 9.94 15.47 14.21
C GLU A 10 9.79 14.36 15.28
N PHE A 11 9.48 13.13 14.86
CA PHE A 11 9.39 11.96 15.73
C PHE A 11 10.73 11.67 16.43
N PHE A 12 11.82 11.53 15.66
CA PHE A 12 13.14 11.26 16.23
C PHE A 12 13.70 12.44 17.02
N GLU A 13 13.43 13.68 16.59
CA GLU A 13 13.80 14.89 17.35
C GLU A 13 13.12 14.92 18.72
N LYS A 14 11.81 14.59 18.80
CA LYS A 14 11.10 14.49 20.07
C LYS A 14 11.74 13.45 20.98
N LYS A 15 12.04 12.25 20.45
CA LYS A 15 12.65 11.16 21.22
C LYS A 15 14.05 11.48 21.72
N ARG A 16 14.86 12.18 20.92
CA ARG A 16 16.17 12.68 21.35
C ARG A 16 16.05 13.71 22.47
N ASN A 17 15.09 14.63 22.37
CA ASN A 17 14.91 15.71 23.35
C ASN A 17 14.43 15.21 24.73
N ASP A 18 13.94 13.97 24.82
CA ASP A 18 13.58 13.32 26.09
C ASP A 18 14.82 12.79 26.85
N LEU A 19 16.01 12.81 26.26
CA LEU A 19 17.26 12.39 26.90
C LEU A 19 17.83 13.49 27.79
N SER A 20 18.32 13.08 28.96
CA SER A 20 19.20 13.89 29.81
C SER A 20 20.60 13.32 29.79
N PHE A 21 21.59 14.13 30.17
CA PHE A 21 22.99 13.71 30.19
C PHE A 21 23.56 13.86 31.59
N ILE A 22 24.37 12.88 32.00
CA ILE A 22 25.27 12.99 33.14
C ILE A 22 26.70 12.81 32.64
N SER A 23 27.68 13.32 33.37
CA SER A 23 29.09 13.14 33.00
C SER A 23 29.75 12.07 33.84
N ILE A 24 30.40 11.11 33.17
CA ILE A 24 31.36 10.21 33.78
C ILE A 24 32.72 10.92 33.79
N LYS A 25 33.27 11.13 34.99
CA LYS A 25 34.53 11.86 35.17
C LYS A 25 35.69 11.16 34.46
N GLU A 26 36.69 11.95 34.07
CA GLU A 26 37.98 11.44 33.60
C GLU A 26 38.59 10.47 34.62
N GLY A 27 39.14 9.35 34.14
CA GLY A 27 39.77 8.32 34.96
C GLY A 27 38.82 7.39 35.71
N ALA A 28 37.49 7.59 35.59
CA ALA A 28 36.50 6.68 36.13
C ALA A 28 36.57 5.31 35.44
N SER A 29 36.22 4.26 36.18
CA SER A 29 36.22 2.89 35.68
C SER A 29 34.80 2.33 35.65
N ILE A 30 34.39 1.83 34.49
CA ILE A 30 33.11 1.17 34.25
C ILE A 30 33.42 -0.31 34.06
N SER A 31 32.74 -1.19 34.81
CA SER A 31 32.95 -2.63 34.72
C SER A 31 31.71 -3.34 34.21
N PHE A 32 31.88 -4.32 33.34
CA PHE A 32 30.82 -5.21 32.87
C PHE A 32 31.36 -6.63 32.74
N LYS A 33 30.77 -7.58 33.47
CA LYS A 33 31.30 -8.95 33.58
C LYS A 33 32.78 -8.94 33.97
N ASN A 34 33.66 -9.43 33.09
CA ASN A 34 35.11 -9.51 33.30
C ASN A 34 35.88 -8.41 32.56
N ALA A 35 35.18 -7.45 31.96
CA ALA A 35 35.76 -6.35 31.21
C ALA A 35 35.62 -5.03 31.97
N GLN A 36 36.58 -4.13 31.74
CA GLN A 36 36.63 -2.82 32.37
C GLN A 36 37.03 -1.79 31.33
N TYR A 37 36.29 -0.69 31.28
CA TYR A 37 36.60 0.49 30.50
C TYR A 37 37.03 1.61 31.44
N LYS A 38 38.05 2.37 31.06
CA LYS A 38 38.49 3.56 31.79
C LYS A 38 38.33 4.78 30.90
N THR A 39 37.69 5.83 31.42
CA THR A 39 37.49 7.07 30.67
C THR A 39 38.80 7.84 30.50
N ASP A 40 39.12 8.19 29.25
CA ASP A 40 40.29 9.01 28.90
C ASP A 40 40.03 10.52 29.10
N ALA A 41 38.75 10.93 29.11
CA ALA A 41 38.29 12.29 29.31
C ALA A 41 36.91 12.26 30.01
N GLU A 42 36.35 13.43 30.33
CA GLU A 42 34.96 13.53 30.75
C GLU A 42 34.04 13.02 29.63
N LEU A 43 33.22 12.01 29.94
CA LEU A 43 32.31 11.36 28.98
C LEU A 43 30.86 11.65 29.38
N PRO A 44 30.16 12.56 28.69
CA PRO A 44 28.73 12.71 28.82
C PRO A 44 28.06 11.40 28.39
N VAL A 45 27.11 10.90 29.18
CA VAL A 45 26.33 9.70 28.83
C VAL A 45 24.84 10.00 28.91
N PRO A 46 24.05 9.56 27.91
CA PRO A 46 22.62 9.80 27.83
C PRO A 46 21.86 8.91 28.83
N LEU A 47 20.76 9.44 29.35
CA LEU A 47 19.84 8.75 30.26
C LEU A 47 18.40 9.09 29.92
N ARG A 48 17.53 8.08 29.98
CA ARG A 48 16.08 8.21 29.86
C ARG A 48 15.47 8.40 31.24
N VAL A 49 15.31 9.65 31.66
CA VAL A 49 14.91 10.00 33.05
C VAL A 49 13.54 9.41 33.42
N GLN A 50 12.58 9.41 32.51
CA GLN A 50 11.25 8.84 32.79
C GLN A 50 11.33 7.33 33.10
N ARG A 51 12.13 6.59 32.32
CA ARG A 51 12.35 5.15 32.54
C ARG A 51 13.08 4.87 33.85
N LEU A 52 14.09 5.68 34.18
CA LEU A 52 14.76 5.62 35.48
C LEU A 52 13.77 5.80 36.65
N LEU A 53 12.83 6.75 36.53
CA LEU A 53 11.81 6.98 37.56
C LEU A 53 10.83 5.80 37.68
N GLU A 54 10.54 5.09 36.61
CA GLU A 54 9.71 3.88 36.62
C GLU A 54 10.46 2.70 37.26
N ASP A 55 11.72 2.48 36.91
CA ASP A 55 12.58 1.45 37.51
C ASP A 55 12.68 1.63 39.04
N ILE A 56 12.90 2.88 39.51
CA ILE A 56 12.98 3.22 40.93
C ILE A 56 11.65 2.96 41.66
N LYS A 57 10.50 3.16 41.00
CA LYS A 57 9.19 2.89 41.60
C LYS A 57 8.88 1.40 41.72
N ASN A 58 9.44 0.58 40.84
CA ASN A 58 9.14 -0.84 40.73
C ASN A 58 10.12 -1.75 41.48
N GLN A 59 11.29 -1.25 41.89
CA GLN A 59 12.29 -1.99 42.68
C GLN A 59 12.32 -1.51 44.13
N ASP A 60 12.40 -2.45 45.09
CA ASP A 60 12.45 -2.17 46.53
C ASP A 60 13.89 -1.85 47.04
N ASP A 61 14.87 -1.53 46.17
CA ASP A 61 16.24 -1.23 46.62
C ASP A 61 17.06 -0.22 45.76
N ARG A 62 17.49 0.84 46.45
CA ARG A 62 18.80 1.54 46.57
C ARG A 62 19.87 1.61 45.47
N ASP A 63 19.78 0.96 44.32
CA ASP A 63 20.86 1.06 43.33
C ASP A 63 20.68 2.29 42.42
N GLY A 64 21.76 3.07 42.28
CA GLY A 64 21.79 4.29 41.47
C GLY A 64 21.74 4.01 39.96
N ILE A 65 22.29 4.94 39.17
CA ILE A 65 22.30 4.83 37.71
C ILE A 65 23.15 3.61 37.28
N THR A 66 22.53 2.65 36.60
CA THR A 66 23.20 1.42 36.15
C THR A 66 23.79 1.55 34.75
N LEU A 67 24.71 0.64 34.40
CA LEU A 67 25.22 0.54 33.03
C LEU A 67 24.11 0.27 32.02
N ASN A 68 23.08 -0.50 32.37
CA ASN A 68 21.94 -0.75 31.47
C ASN A 68 21.18 0.54 31.14
N ASN A 69 21.03 1.45 32.12
CA ASN A 69 20.39 2.74 31.88
C ASN A 69 21.22 3.62 30.93
N ILE A 70 22.55 3.56 31.04
CA ILE A 70 23.47 4.25 30.11
C ILE A 70 23.38 3.65 28.71
N ILE A 71 23.41 2.32 28.60
CA ILE A 71 23.31 1.61 27.32
C ILE A 71 21.98 1.89 26.62
N ASP A 72 20.86 1.89 27.35
CA ASP A 72 19.55 2.28 26.82
C ASP A 72 19.56 3.70 26.25
N GLY A 73 20.15 4.66 26.97
CA GLY A 73 20.35 6.02 26.47
C GLY A 73 21.22 6.07 25.21
N ILE A 74 22.31 5.29 25.17
CA ILE A 74 23.21 5.25 24.00
C ILE A 74 22.47 4.68 22.78
N ILE A 75 21.70 3.60 22.94
CA ILE A 75 20.88 3.03 21.86
C ILE A 75 19.89 4.08 21.35
N TYR A 76 19.30 4.86 22.25
CA TYR A 76 18.41 5.96 21.89
C TYR A 76 19.13 7.03 21.05
N ILE A 77 20.37 7.41 21.41
CA ILE A 77 21.20 8.29 20.58
C ILE A 77 21.48 7.64 19.22
N LEU A 78 21.94 6.39 19.18
CA LEU A 78 22.23 5.68 17.93
C LEU A 78 21.00 5.62 17.02
N GLY A 79 19.79 5.53 17.57
CA GLY A 79 18.53 5.49 16.82
C GLY A 79 18.00 6.86 16.39
N THR A 80 18.36 7.95 17.07
CA THR A 80 17.78 9.29 16.84
C THR A 80 18.76 10.29 16.25
N ASP A 81 20.07 10.13 16.49
CA ASP A 81 21.13 11.07 16.11
C ASP A 81 22.49 10.35 16.03
N ILE A 82 22.73 9.67 14.90
CA ILE A 82 23.98 8.92 14.68
C ILE A 82 25.20 9.84 14.55
N ASP A 83 24.98 11.13 14.25
CA ASP A 83 26.01 12.16 14.14
C ASP A 83 26.31 12.84 15.48
N PHE A 84 25.74 12.35 16.59
CA PHE A 84 25.99 12.89 17.91
C PHE A 84 27.47 12.75 18.29
N GLY A 85 28.08 13.84 18.76
CA GLY A 85 29.54 13.98 18.85
C GLY A 85 30.28 13.05 19.82
N PHE A 86 29.58 12.16 20.54
CA PHE A 86 30.17 11.16 21.46
C PHE A 86 29.91 9.71 21.02
N VAL A 87 29.35 9.48 19.83
CA VAL A 87 29.03 8.13 19.33
C VAL A 87 30.27 7.25 19.21
N ASP A 88 31.41 7.80 18.81
CA ASP A 88 32.68 7.05 18.70
C ASP A 88 33.19 6.60 20.07
N GLU A 89 33.11 7.47 21.08
CA GLU A 89 33.47 7.17 22.46
C GLU A 89 32.54 6.11 23.06
N TYR A 90 31.24 6.18 22.77
CA TYR A 90 30.29 5.16 23.17
C TYR A 90 30.61 3.80 22.54
N ASN A 91 30.88 3.77 21.24
CA ASN A 91 31.26 2.55 20.53
C ASN A 91 32.58 1.97 21.07
N LYS A 92 33.56 2.82 21.37
CA LYS A 92 34.82 2.42 22.01
C LYS A 92 34.55 1.77 23.38
N MET A 93 33.77 2.43 24.23
CA MET A 93 33.41 1.92 25.55
C MET A 93 32.71 0.56 25.45
N LEU A 94 31.69 0.44 24.61
CA LEU A 94 30.92 -0.81 24.45
C LEU A 94 31.77 -1.95 23.92
N LYS A 95 32.71 -1.65 23.02
CA LYS A 95 33.68 -2.63 22.50
C LYS A 95 34.64 -3.11 23.58
N GLU A 96 35.22 -2.21 24.37
CA GLU A 96 36.14 -2.58 25.46
C GLU A 96 35.42 -3.38 26.57
N LEU A 97 34.14 -3.08 26.80
CA LEU A 97 33.28 -3.86 27.70
C LEU A 97 32.81 -5.20 27.11
N ASN A 98 33.19 -5.54 25.87
CA ASN A 98 32.71 -6.70 25.13
C ASN A 98 31.17 -6.80 25.12
N PHE A 99 30.49 -5.66 24.94
CA PHE A 99 29.04 -5.58 24.92
C PHE A 99 28.50 -5.70 23.49
N GLU A 100 27.66 -6.72 23.24
CA GLU A 100 27.02 -6.92 21.93
C GLU A 100 25.73 -6.09 21.81
N VAL A 101 25.89 -4.84 21.38
CA VAL A 101 24.78 -3.88 21.27
C VAL A 101 23.66 -4.38 20.36
N GLY A 102 24.00 -4.95 19.19
CA GLY A 102 23.00 -5.47 18.25
C GLY A 102 22.14 -6.59 18.84
N SER A 103 22.78 -7.59 19.47
CA SER A 103 22.09 -8.70 20.16
C SER A 103 21.17 -8.18 21.27
N TYR A 104 21.64 -7.19 22.03
CA TYR A 104 20.83 -6.57 23.09
C TYR A 104 19.64 -5.78 22.55
N ILE A 105 19.81 -5.01 21.46
CA ILE A 105 18.71 -4.30 20.78
C ILE A 105 17.62 -5.29 20.36
N VAL A 106 18.00 -6.39 19.71
CA VAL A 106 17.04 -7.43 19.28
C VAL A 106 16.32 -8.05 20.48
N TYR A 107 17.04 -8.33 21.57
CA TYR A 107 16.43 -8.80 22.81
C TYR A 107 15.38 -7.81 23.35
N CYS A 108 15.70 -6.51 23.41
CA CYS A 108 14.77 -5.47 23.87
C CYS A 108 13.54 -5.36 22.97
N ILE A 109 13.72 -5.35 21.64
CA ILE A 109 12.59 -5.29 20.69
C ILE A 109 11.61 -6.46 20.90
N ASN A 110 12.12 -7.66 21.17
CA ASN A 110 11.29 -8.84 21.44
C ASN A 110 10.60 -8.82 22.81
N LYS A 111 10.99 -7.91 23.72
CA LYS A 111 10.42 -7.76 25.05
C LYS A 111 9.44 -6.61 25.18
N PHE A 112 9.50 -5.63 24.27
CA PHE A 112 8.59 -4.48 24.30
C PHE A 112 7.13 -4.91 24.15
N GLU A 113 6.29 -4.34 25.00
CA GLU A 113 4.84 -4.47 24.89
C GLU A 113 4.32 -3.65 23.71
N ASP A 114 3.08 -3.91 23.28
CA ASP A 114 2.45 -3.15 22.19
C ASP A 114 2.32 -1.65 22.50
N SER A 115 2.25 -1.29 23.79
CA SER A 115 2.26 0.09 24.30
C SER A 115 3.60 0.80 24.02
N GLU A 116 4.70 0.07 23.94
CA GLU A 116 6.08 0.58 23.81
C GLU A 116 6.57 0.61 22.35
N TYR A 117 5.66 0.63 21.37
CA TYR A 117 6.03 0.58 19.94
C TYR A 117 6.99 1.70 19.51
N GLU A 118 6.91 2.88 20.13
CA GLU A 118 7.81 4.00 19.83
C GLU A 118 9.27 3.69 20.21
N ASP A 119 9.49 2.96 21.32
CA ASP A 119 10.82 2.51 21.75
C ASP A 119 11.35 1.48 20.76
N GLY A 120 10.51 0.53 20.34
CA GLY A 120 10.85 -0.42 19.30
C GLY A 120 11.34 0.26 18.03
N ILE A 121 10.70 1.35 17.59
CA ILE A 121 11.09 2.09 16.38
C ILE A 121 12.49 2.70 16.56
N VAL A 122 12.75 3.36 17.69
CA VAL A 122 14.07 3.94 17.98
C VAL A 122 15.15 2.86 18.02
N TYR A 123 14.88 1.75 18.69
CA TYR A 123 15.78 0.60 18.80
C TYR A 123 16.05 -0.05 17.43
N GLY A 124 15.00 -0.27 16.63
CA GLY A 124 15.15 -0.82 15.28
C GLY A 124 15.94 0.12 14.37
N LYS A 125 15.74 1.44 14.49
CA LYS A 125 16.52 2.43 13.76
C LYS A 125 18.00 2.44 14.20
N ALA A 126 18.27 2.27 15.50
CA ALA A 126 19.62 2.12 16.02
C ALA A 126 20.32 0.90 15.40
N LEU A 127 19.61 -0.23 15.27
CA LEU A 127 20.14 -1.44 14.64
C LEU A 127 20.58 -1.18 13.19
N VAL A 128 19.71 -0.51 12.41
CA VAL A 128 20.01 -0.08 11.03
C VAL A 128 21.20 0.87 10.98
N ASN A 129 21.30 1.82 11.90
CA ASN A 129 22.39 2.79 11.91
C ASN A 129 23.74 2.15 12.34
N ILE A 130 23.72 1.11 13.18
CA ILE A 130 24.92 0.32 13.51
C ILE A 130 25.41 -0.44 12.28
N LYS A 131 24.49 -1.12 11.59
CA LYS A 131 24.77 -1.84 10.34
C LYS A 131 23.47 -2.02 9.59
N GLU A 132 23.40 -1.46 8.38
CA GLU A 132 22.27 -1.67 7.48
C GLU A 132 22.52 -2.88 6.58
N ASP A 133 21.77 -3.95 6.83
CA ASP A 133 21.74 -5.19 6.04
C ASP A 133 20.31 -5.77 5.95
N GLU A 134 20.15 -6.96 5.39
CA GLU A 134 18.86 -7.62 5.20
C GLU A 134 18.13 -7.86 6.53
N LYS A 135 18.85 -8.22 7.59
CA LYS A 135 18.28 -8.55 8.90
C LYS A 135 17.90 -7.30 9.67
N SER A 136 18.78 -6.30 9.74
CA SER A 136 18.49 -5.04 10.42
C SER A 136 17.30 -4.33 9.77
N SER A 137 17.26 -4.34 8.43
CA SER A 137 16.18 -3.75 7.64
C SER A 137 14.86 -4.49 7.89
N PHE A 138 14.90 -5.83 7.94
CA PHE A 138 13.71 -6.63 8.21
C PHE A 138 13.16 -6.38 9.62
N ILE A 139 14.03 -6.33 10.63
CA ILE A 139 13.63 -6.06 12.02
C ILE A 139 13.00 -4.66 12.12
N TYR A 140 13.66 -3.65 11.55
CA TYR A 140 13.13 -2.29 11.60
C TYR A 140 11.82 -2.14 10.81
N GLY A 141 11.75 -2.72 9.61
CA GLY A 141 10.52 -2.78 8.80
C GLY A 141 9.37 -3.46 9.54
N SER A 142 9.63 -4.57 10.23
CA SER A 142 8.62 -5.29 11.03
C SER A 142 8.11 -4.47 12.22
N VAL A 143 8.98 -3.73 12.89
CA VAL A 143 8.58 -2.85 14.00
C VAL A 143 7.74 -1.67 13.50
N LEU A 144 8.15 -1.04 12.39
CA LEU A 144 7.37 0.01 11.74
C LEU A 144 6.00 -0.51 11.29
N GLU A 145 5.93 -1.71 10.72
CA GLU A 145 4.67 -2.33 10.31
C GLU A 145 3.74 -2.54 11.50
N LYS A 146 4.26 -3.11 12.60
CA LYS A 146 3.50 -3.34 13.84
C LYS A 146 2.92 -2.02 14.38
N ALA A 147 3.74 -0.96 14.43
CA ALA A 147 3.29 0.36 14.85
C ALA A 147 2.21 0.94 13.91
N GLY A 148 2.40 0.80 12.60
CA GLY A 148 1.43 1.27 11.60
C GLY A 148 0.09 0.55 11.70
N LEU A 149 0.09 -0.78 11.89
CA LEU A 149 -1.12 -1.57 12.09
C LEU A 149 -1.87 -1.17 13.36
N LYS A 150 -1.15 -1.03 14.47
CA LYS A 150 -1.75 -0.56 15.74
C LYS A 150 -2.40 0.82 15.58
N LEU A 151 -1.71 1.76 14.94
CA LEU A 151 -2.25 3.10 14.71
C LEU A 151 -3.49 3.10 13.81
N HIS A 152 -3.61 2.14 12.88
CA HIS A 152 -4.82 1.95 12.09
C HIS A 152 -5.98 1.49 12.96
N GLU A 153 -5.76 0.52 13.86
CA GLU A 153 -6.77 0.06 14.82
C GLU A 153 -7.23 1.17 15.78
N GLU A 154 -6.34 2.10 16.12
CA GLU A 154 -6.65 3.31 16.90
C GLU A 154 -7.32 4.44 16.09
N GLY A 155 -7.54 4.25 14.78
CA GLY A 155 -8.15 5.24 13.88
C GLY A 155 -7.23 6.37 13.43
N ASN A 156 -5.91 6.25 13.65
CA ASN A 156 -4.91 7.24 13.26
C ASN A 156 -4.36 6.96 11.85
N GLU A 157 -5.23 7.09 10.85
CA GLU A 157 -4.94 6.68 9.46
C GLU A 157 -3.70 7.33 8.86
N GLN A 158 -3.52 8.64 9.09
CA GLN A 158 -2.39 9.36 8.49
C GLN A 158 -1.04 8.87 9.04
N LYS A 159 -0.92 8.69 10.36
CA LYS A 159 0.33 8.18 10.95
C LYS A 159 0.53 6.72 10.59
N SER A 160 -0.55 5.93 10.61
CA SER A 160 -0.52 4.54 10.16
C SER A 160 0.09 4.45 8.76
N GLN A 161 -0.43 5.23 7.81
CA GLN A 161 0.09 5.25 6.45
C GLN A 161 1.59 5.59 6.39
N TYR A 162 2.04 6.60 7.13
CA TYR A 162 3.47 6.96 7.16
C TYR A 162 4.36 5.82 7.66
N PHE A 163 3.97 5.13 8.73
CA PHE A 163 4.72 3.99 9.25
C PHE A 163 4.69 2.80 8.30
N LEU A 164 3.54 2.48 7.70
CA LEU A 164 3.40 1.36 6.76
C LEU A 164 4.18 1.59 5.45
N GLU A 165 4.21 2.82 4.94
CA GLU A 165 5.03 3.18 3.79
C GLU A 165 6.53 3.09 4.09
N GLU A 166 6.93 3.50 5.29
CA GLU A 166 8.33 3.38 5.71
C GLU A 166 8.74 1.93 5.96
N ALA A 167 7.83 1.13 6.54
CA ALA A 167 8.01 -0.31 6.70
C ALA A 167 8.23 -0.98 5.34
N ASN A 168 7.37 -0.69 4.35
CA ASN A 168 7.51 -1.21 2.99
C ASN A 168 8.88 -0.86 2.39
N ARG A 169 9.35 0.38 2.57
CA ARG A 169 10.66 0.79 2.06
C ARG A 169 11.81 -0.06 2.62
N TYR A 170 11.79 -0.37 3.92
CA TYR A 170 12.82 -1.21 4.53
C TYR A 170 12.67 -2.70 4.19
N LEU A 171 11.44 -3.18 4.02
CA LEU A 171 11.20 -4.55 3.54
C LEU A 171 11.68 -4.73 2.08
N GLU A 172 11.49 -3.72 1.22
CA GLU A 172 12.08 -3.69 -0.13
C GLU A 172 13.60 -3.67 -0.07
N LYS A 173 14.21 -2.86 0.81
CA LYS A 173 15.67 -2.87 1.02
C LYS A 173 16.23 -4.24 1.42
N CYS A 174 15.46 -5.05 2.15
CA CYS A 174 15.90 -6.41 2.47
C CYS A 174 16.24 -7.19 1.18
N LEU A 175 15.42 -7.02 0.14
CA LEU A 175 15.60 -7.67 -1.16
C LEU A 175 16.71 -7.04 -2.00
N ASP A 176 17.02 -5.75 -1.77
CA ASP A 176 18.18 -5.10 -2.39
C ASP A 176 19.51 -5.69 -1.84
N TYR A 177 19.53 -6.09 -0.56
CA TYR A 177 20.68 -6.73 0.07
C TYR A 177 20.76 -8.24 -0.18
N ASP A 178 19.62 -8.93 -0.11
CA ASP A 178 19.50 -10.37 -0.36
C ASP A 178 18.14 -10.68 -1.02
N ASP A 179 18.18 -10.92 -2.34
CA ASP A 179 16.99 -11.22 -3.15
C ASP A 179 16.37 -12.60 -2.83
N LYS A 180 17.02 -13.41 -1.97
CA LYS A 180 16.53 -14.69 -1.46
C LYS A 180 15.98 -14.60 -0.04
N PHE A 181 15.91 -13.41 0.54
CA PHE A 181 15.42 -13.22 1.91
C PHE A 181 13.89 -13.43 2.02
N ALA A 182 13.48 -14.69 2.22
CA ALA A 182 12.09 -15.15 2.14
C ALA A 182 11.10 -14.38 3.05
N LEU A 183 11.56 -13.95 4.24
CA LEU A 183 10.74 -13.21 5.20
C LEU A 183 10.33 -11.82 4.70
N ALA A 184 11.12 -11.18 3.83
CA ALA A 184 10.71 -9.91 3.23
C ALA A 184 9.55 -10.13 2.25
N TYR A 185 9.61 -11.17 1.41
CA TYR A 185 8.49 -11.53 0.52
C TYR A 185 7.21 -11.86 1.30
N TYR A 186 7.34 -12.58 2.42
CA TYR A 186 6.21 -12.88 3.32
C TYR A 186 5.46 -11.60 3.72
N LYS A 187 6.19 -10.60 4.24
CA LYS A 187 5.63 -9.32 4.69
C LYS A 187 5.14 -8.45 3.54
N LEU A 188 5.90 -8.37 2.45
CA LEU A 188 5.56 -7.56 1.28
C LEU A 188 4.26 -8.02 0.60
N GLY A 189 3.99 -9.33 0.57
CA GLY A 189 2.74 -9.83 -0.01
C GLY A 189 1.51 -9.37 0.79
N TYR A 190 1.58 -9.39 2.13
CA TYR A 190 0.53 -8.81 2.99
C TYR A 190 0.35 -7.31 2.76
N TYR A 191 1.47 -6.58 2.62
CA TYR A 191 1.42 -5.16 2.28
C TYR A 191 0.71 -4.92 0.94
N TYR A 192 1.05 -5.64 -0.12
CA TYR A 192 0.42 -5.47 -1.43
C TYR A 192 -1.04 -5.90 -1.44
N LYS A 193 -1.40 -6.98 -0.75
CA LYS A 193 -2.81 -7.42 -0.59
C LYS A 193 -3.65 -6.32 0.06
N ARG A 194 -3.19 -5.75 1.18
CA ARG A 194 -3.89 -4.67 1.89
C ARG A 194 -4.07 -3.41 1.03
N ASN A 195 -3.09 -3.13 0.17
CA ASN A 195 -3.15 -2.01 -0.78
C ASN A 195 -3.89 -2.36 -2.08
N GLN A 196 -4.61 -3.49 -2.12
CA GLN A 196 -5.39 -3.97 -3.28
C GLN A 196 -4.55 -4.13 -4.55
N LYS A 197 -3.24 -4.38 -4.41
CA LYS A 197 -2.34 -4.68 -5.53
C LYS A 197 -2.24 -6.20 -5.67
N TYR A 198 -3.34 -6.84 -6.06
CA TYR A 198 -3.50 -8.29 -5.95
C TYR A 198 -2.53 -9.06 -6.84
N ILE A 199 -2.33 -8.65 -8.10
CA ILE A 199 -1.31 -9.27 -8.98
C ILE A 199 0.10 -9.19 -8.36
N LYS A 200 0.46 -8.07 -7.74
CA LYS A 200 1.78 -7.91 -7.11
C LYS A 200 1.91 -8.76 -5.86
N ALA A 201 0.85 -8.86 -5.05
CA ALA A 201 0.82 -9.74 -3.89
C ALA A 201 1.00 -11.21 -4.30
N ASP A 202 0.29 -11.66 -5.35
CA ASP A 202 0.40 -13.01 -5.91
C ASP A 202 1.82 -13.35 -6.37
N LEU A 203 2.45 -12.45 -7.13
CA LEU A 203 3.83 -12.58 -7.58
C LEU A 203 4.81 -12.70 -6.39
N ILE A 204 4.68 -11.82 -5.40
CA ILE A 204 5.57 -11.74 -4.26
C ILE A 204 5.44 -12.98 -3.36
N TRP A 205 4.22 -13.44 -3.11
CA TRP A 205 3.97 -14.64 -2.33
C TRP A 205 4.31 -15.93 -3.06
N THR A 206 4.18 -15.96 -4.38
CA THR A 206 4.71 -17.07 -5.18
C THR A 206 6.23 -17.16 -5.01
N LYS A 207 6.92 -16.00 -5.04
CA LYS A 207 8.37 -15.96 -4.81
C LYS A 207 8.75 -16.39 -3.39
N HIS A 208 7.96 -16.03 -2.40
CA HIS A 208 8.13 -16.50 -1.03
C HIS A 208 8.10 -18.04 -0.94
N GLN A 209 7.12 -18.69 -1.57
CA GLN A 209 6.99 -20.16 -1.53
C GLN A 209 8.16 -20.90 -2.20
N GLU A 210 8.86 -20.27 -3.14
CA GLU A 210 10.08 -20.84 -3.74
C GLU A 210 11.31 -20.77 -2.81
N LEU A 211 11.31 -19.82 -1.86
CA LEU A 211 12.49 -19.44 -1.08
C LEU A 211 12.42 -19.85 0.38
N ASP A 212 11.23 -19.85 0.98
CA ASP A 212 11.05 -20.21 2.39
C ASP A 212 11.10 -21.74 2.58
N ASP A 213 11.56 -22.18 3.75
CA ASP A 213 11.63 -23.58 4.16
C ASP A 213 10.74 -23.90 5.38
N ASP A 214 10.09 -22.89 5.97
CA ASP A 214 9.15 -23.05 7.07
C ASP A 214 7.78 -23.50 6.57
N VAL A 215 7.46 -24.75 6.85
CA VAL A 215 6.22 -25.40 6.40
C VAL A 215 4.97 -24.64 6.84
N LEU A 216 4.95 -24.05 8.04
CA LEU A 216 3.78 -23.33 8.54
C LEU A 216 3.56 -22.03 7.78
N ARG A 217 4.62 -21.26 7.51
CA ARG A 217 4.52 -20.04 6.69
C ARG A 217 4.13 -20.35 5.25
N ILE A 218 4.70 -21.41 4.66
CA ILE A 218 4.37 -21.82 3.29
C ILE A 218 2.89 -22.21 3.17
N ASP A 219 2.37 -22.97 4.13
CA ASP A 219 0.97 -23.38 4.17
C ASP A 219 0.03 -22.18 4.42
N GLU A 220 0.42 -21.25 5.30
CA GLU A 220 -0.31 -19.99 5.50
C GLU A 220 -0.42 -19.21 4.18
N ILE A 221 0.73 -18.96 3.52
CA ILE A 221 0.75 -18.22 2.25
C ILE A 221 0.00 -18.96 1.14
N ARG A 222 0.00 -20.30 1.14
CA ARG A 222 -0.81 -21.08 0.19
C ARG A 222 -2.29 -20.79 0.35
N ASN A 223 -2.79 -20.74 1.58
CA ASN A 223 -4.19 -20.41 1.86
C ASN A 223 -4.53 -18.96 1.46
N GLU A 224 -3.61 -18.04 1.70
CA GLU A 224 -3.75 -16.64 1.28
C GLU A 224 -3.83 -16.50 -0.26
N LEU A 225 -2.97 -17.21 -1.00
CA LEU A 225 -2.99 -17.22 -2.47
C LEU A 225 -4.31 -17.78 -3.02
N ILE A 226 -4.89 -18.83 -2.40
CA ILE A 226 -6.20 -19.37 -2.78
C ILE A 226 -7.29 -18.31 -2.64
N GLN A 227 -7.30 -17.56 -1.54
CA GLN A 227 -8.27 -16.48 -1.32
C GLN A 227 -8.06 -15.29 -2.25
N LEU A 228 -6.81 -15.03 -2.62
CA LEU A 228 -6.41 -13.94 -3.51
C LEU A 228 -6.79 -14.20 -4.97
N ARG A 229 -6.87 -15.49 -5.36
CA ARG A 229 -6.99 -15.91 -6.76
C ARG A 229 -8.14 -15.25 -7.54
N PRO A 230 -9.37 -15.14 -7.02
CA PRO A 230 -10.46 -14.48 -7.76
C PRO A 230 -10.18 -13.03 -8.13
N PHE A 231 -9.48 -12.30 -7.27
CA PHE A 231 -9.13 -10.90 -7.50
C PHE A 231 -8.03 -10.78 -8.57
N VAL A 232 -7.05 -11.69 -8.54
CA VAL A 232 -5.98 -11.77 -9.55
C VAL A 232 -6.55 -12.15 -10.91
N ASP A 233 -7.45 -13.13 -10.96
CA ASP A 233 -8.12 -13.55 -12.20
C ASP A 233 -9.00 -12.44 -12.75
N PHE A 234 -9.72 -11.73 -11.88
CA PHE A 234 -10.48 -10.55 -12.28
C PHE A 234 -9.57 -9.47 -12.87
N GLU A 235 -8.48 -9.11 -12.19
CA GLU A 235 -7.54 -8.09 -12.66
C GLU A 235 -6.88 -8.44 -13.99
N ASN A 236 -6.35 -9.65 -14.11
CA ASN A 236 -5.75 -10.12 -15.36
C ASN A 236 -6.79 -10.22 -16.47
N GLY A 237 -7.98 -10.72 -16.16
CA GLY A 237 -9.09 -10.88 -17.10
C GLY A 237 -9.51 -9.56 -17.73
N TYR A 238 -9.82 -8.53 -16.93
CA TYR A 238 -10.22 -7.25 -17.50
C TYR A 238 -9.07 -6.56 -18.25
N ASN A 239 -7.82 -6.70 -17.78
CA ASN A 239 -6.66 -6.14 -18.49
C ASN A 239 -6.46 -6.78 -19.88
N LEU A 240 -6.77 -8.07 -20.04
CA LEU A 240 -6.75 -8.74 -21.33
C LEU A 240 -7.85 -8.20 -22.26
N VAL A 241 -9.08 -8.00 -21.74
CA VAL A 241 -10.18 -7.39 -22.49
C VAL A 241 -9.81 -6.00 -23.00
N LEU A 242 -9.23 -5.15 -22.14
CA LEU A 242 -8.79 -3.81 -22.51
C LEU A 242 -7.63 -3.77 -23.51
N ARG A 243 -6.89 -4.88 -23.67
CA ARG A 243 -5.80 -5.04 -24.62
C ARG A 243 -6.22 -5.79 -25.89
N GLU A 244 -7.52 -5.79 -26.19
CA GLU A 244 -8.09 -6.41 -27.38
C GLU A 244 -7.84 -7.94 -27.46
N ARG A 245 -7.76 -8.60 -26.29
CA ARG A 245 -7.70 -10.07 -26.17
C ARG A 245 -8.92 -10.60 -25.41
N PRO A 246 -10.14 -10.40 -25.95
CA PRO A 246 -11.38 -10.68 -25.22
C PRO A 246 -11.59 -12.16 -24.92
N GLU A 247 -11.17 -13.10 -25.78
CA GLU A 247 -11.33 -14.53 -25.52
C GLU A 247 -10.55 -14.98 -24.27
N GLU A 248 -9.28 -14.60 -24.18
CA GLU A 248 -8.44 -14.94 -23.02
C GLU A 248 -8.91 -14.22 -21.75
N GLY A 249 -9.46 -13.02 -21.88
CA GLY A 249 -10.11 -12.32 -20.78
C GLY A 249 -11.32 -13.11 -20.26
N LEU A 250 -12.18 -13.59 -21.17
CA LEU A 250 -13.37 -14.38 -20.82
C LEU A 250 -13.02 -15.70 -20.13
N ASP A 251 -11.93 -16.36 -20.53
CA ASP A 251 -11.45 -17.58 -19.88
C ASP A 251 -11.18 -17.39 -18.38
N LEU A 252 -10.72 -16.20 -17.97
CA LEU A 252 -10.50 -15.85 -16.57
C LEU A 252 -11.75 -15.29 -15.88
N LEU A 253 -12.58 -14.50 -16.58
CA LEU A 253 -13.70 -13.79 -15.98
C LEU A 253 -14.95 -14.67 -15.81
N LEU A 254 -15.29 -15.51 -16.79
CA LEU A 254 -16.52 -16.32 -16.74
C LEU A 254 -16.60 -17.27 -15.53
N PRO A 255 -15.52 -17.98 -15.14
CA PRO A 255 -15.54 -18.83 -13.95
C PRO A 255 -15.92 -18.08 -12.67
N LEU A 256 -15.59 -16.79 -12.57
CA LEU A 256 -15.83 -15.98 -11.38
C LEU A 256 -17.32 -15.69 -11.18
N VAL A 257 -18.13 -15.65 -12.25
CA VAL A 257 -19.56 -15.29 -12.20
C VAL A 257 -20.34 -16.19 -11.24
N LYS A 258 -19.96 -17.47 -11.12
CA LYS A 258 -20.63 -18.43 -10.24
C LYS A 258 -20.64 -17.99 -8.77
N ASN A 259 -19.54 -17.40 -8.29
CA ASN A 259 -19.37 -17.02 -6.88
C ASN A 259 -19.41 -15.50 -6.68
N PHE A 260 -19.14 -14.72 -7.73
CA PHE A 260 -18.99 -13.27 -7.70
C PHE A 260 -19.92 -12.55 -8.68
N GLY A 261 -21.05 -13.16 -9.04
CA GLY A 261 -22.03 -12.59 -9.97
C GLY A 261 -22.69 -11.28 -9.50
N SER A 262 -22.48 -10.88 -8.24
CA SER A 262 -22.89 -9.56 -7.72
C SER A 262 -21.86 -8.45 -7.98
N TRP A 263 -20.68 -8.77 -8.49
CA TRP A 263 -19.68 -7.78 -8.89
C TRP A 263 -20.08 -7.17 -10.22
N TRP A 264 -20.68 -5.99 -10.19
CA TRP A 264 -21.14 -5.32 -11.41
C TRP A 264 -19.98 -5.08 -12.39
N ASN A 265 -18.79 -4.79 -11.89
CA ASN A 265 -17.58 -4.57 -12.68
C ASN A 265 -17.12 -5.85 -13.40
N LEU A 266 -17.26 -7.02 -12.76
CA LEU A 266 -17.03 -8.33 -13.41
C LEU A 266 -17.98 -8.52 -14.60
N LEU A 267 -19.28 -8.31 -14.37
CA LEU A 267 -20.27 -8.44 -15.44
C LEU A 267 -20.05 -7.43 -16.56
N PHE A 268 -19.66 -6.20 -16.21
CA PHE A 268 -19.36 -5.14 -17.16
C PHE A 268 -18.21 -5.52 -18.09
N PHE A 269 -17.08 -6.00 -17.57
CA PHE A 269 -15.95 -6.40 -18.41
C PHE A 269 -16.24 -7.65 -19.24
N ILE A 270 -17.07 -8.58 -18.77
CA ILE A 270 -17.57 -9.69 -19.58
C ILE A 270 -18.45 -9.15 -20.73
N GLY A 271 -19.33 -8.19 -20.45
CA GLY A 271 -20.14 -7.52 -21.47
C GLY A 271 -19.28 -6.82 -22.53
N LEU A 272 -18.24 -6.10 -22.11
CA LEU A 272 -17.27 -5.48 -23.01
C LEU A 272 -16.56 -6.52 -23.89
N ALA A 273 -16.15 -7.64 -23.31
CA ALA A 273 -15.49 -8.71 -24.07
C ALA A 273 -16.41 -9.29 -25.15
N TYR A 274 -17.66 -9.61 -24.83
CA TYR A 274 -18.62 -10.09 -25.83
C TYR A 274 -18.97 -9.04 -26.89
N ARG A 275 -19.03 -7.75 -26.51
CA ARG A 275 -19.21 -6.66 -27.49
C ARG A 275 -18.03 -6.59 -28.46
N ALA A 276 -16.79 -6.71 -27.97
CA ALA A 276 -15.59 -6.73 -28.80
C ALA A 276 -15.58 -7.93 -29.77
N LEU A 277 -16.17 -9.06 -29.35
CA LEU A 277 -16.38 -10.25 -30.19
C LEU A 277 -17.56 -10.13 -31.16
N GLY A 278 -18.30 -9.02 -31.16
CA GLY A 278 -19.51 -8.83 -31.96
C GLY A 278 -20.72 -9.65 -31.50
N GLN A 279 -20.64 -10.28 -30.32
CA GLN A 279 -21.73 -11.06 -29.71
C GLN A 279 -22.64 -10.14 -28.89
N TYR A 280 -23.28 -9.21 -29.59
CA TYR A 280 -24.04 -8.10 -28.98
C TYR A 280 -25.24 -8.57 -28.16
N ASP A 281 -25.85 -9.71 -28.48
CA ASP A 281 -26.97 -10.29 -27.73
C ASP A 281 -26.55 -10.78 -26.34
N ILE A 282 -25.39 -11.41 -26.26
CA ILE A 282 -24.82 -11.84 -24.99
C ILE A 282 -24.35 -10.61 -24.20
N ALA A 283 -23.67 -9.66 -24.85
CA ALA A 283 -23.25 -8.42 -24.23
C ALA A 283 -24.42 -7.63 -23.61
N GLU A 284 -25.54 -7.48 -24.33
CA GLU A 284 -26.78 -6.85 -23.82
C GLU A 284 -27.21 -7.49 -22.49
N THR A 285 -27.23 -8.83 -22.42
CA THR A 285 -27.64 -9.56 -21.21
C THR A 285 -26.75 -9.22 -20.00
N TYR A 286 -25.44 -9.11 -20.22
CA TYR A 286 -24.51 -8.74 -19.15
C TYR A 286 -24.68 -7.29 -18.71
N PHE A 287 -24.81 -6.33 -19.65
CA PHE A 287 -25.03 -4.93 -19.30
C PHE A 287 -26.39 -4.71 -18.61
N GLU A 288 -27.45 -5.40 -19.03
CA GLU A 288 -28.74 -5.38 -18.34
C GLU A 288 -28.60 -5.91 -16.90
N ASN A 289 -27.78 -6.94 -16.67
CA ASN A 289 -27.50 -7.41 -15.31
C ASN A 289 -26.65 -6.43 -14.50
N VAL A 290 -25.72 -5.70 -15.12
CA VAL A 290 -25.01 -4.58 -14.47
C VAL A 290 -26.02 -3.54 -13.99
N LEU A 291 -26.98 -3.15 -14.84
CA LEU A 291 -28.01 -2.17 -14.49
C LEU A 291 -29.02 -2.67 -13.44
N LYS A 292 -29.22 -3.99 -13.31
CA LYS A 292 -30.00 -4.54 -12.19
C LYS A 292 -29.27 -4.38 -10.85
N LEU A 293 -27.93 -4.42 -10.85
CA LEU A 293 -27.11 -4.23 -9.65
C LEU A 293 -26.89 -2.74 -9.37
N GLU A 294 -26.65 -1.95 -10.41
CA GLU A 294 -26.32 -0.52 -10.37
C GLU A 294 -27.18 0.24 -11.39
N ASN A 295 -28.39 0.63 -10.99
CA ASN A 295 -29.46 1.16 -11.86
C ASN A 295 -29.08 2.34 -12.76
N ASN A 296 -28.05 3.11 -12.40
CA ASN A 296 -27.61 4.30 -13.11
C ASN A 296 -26.13 4.25 -13.50
N GLN A 297 -25.56 3.05 -13.66
CA GLN A 297 -24.19 2.88 -14.13
C GLN A 297 -24.10 3.45 -15.56
N LYS A 298 -23.41 4.59 -15.70
CA LYS A 298 -23.31 5.38 -16.94
C LYS A 298 -22.69 4.63 -18.11
N ASP A 299 -21.55 3.98 -17.89
CA ASP A 299 -20.83 3.22 -18.91
C ASP A 299 -21.65 2.03 -19.40
N ALA A 300 -22.35 1.33 -18.51
CA ALA A 300 -23.22 0.22 -18.87
C ALA A 300 -24.44 0.66 -19.69
N LEU A 301 -25.02 1.83 -19.39
CA LEU A 301 -26.06 2.44 -20.23
C LEU A 301 -25.54 2.77 -21.63
N ASN A 302 -24.35 3.37 -21.72
CA ASN A 302 -23.72 3.70 -23.01
C ASN A 302 -23.46 2.44 -23.83
N GLU A 303 -22.82 1.44 -23.22
CA GLU A 303 -22.43 0.20 -23.87
C GLU A 303 -23.64 -0.66 -24.27
N LEU A 304 -24.69 -0.68 -23.45
CA LEU A 304 -25.96 -1.30 -23.81
C LEU A 304 -26.58 -0.59 -25.01
N GLY A 305 -26.61 0.74 -25.02
CA GLY A 305 -27.12 1.53 -26.15
C GLY A 305 -26.36 1.26 -27.45
N LEU A 306 -25.04 1.15 -27.39
CA LEU A 306 -24.21 0.78 -28.55
C LEU A 306 -24.53 -0.63 -29.05
N CYS A 307 -24.69 -1.62 -28.16
CA CYS A 307 -25.11 -2.96 -28.55
C CYS A 307 -26.49 -2.96 -29.22
N LYS A 308 -27.44 -2.17 -28.72
CA LYS A 308 -28.79 -2.01 -29.31
C LYS A 308 -28.70 -1.41 -30.71
N ILE A 309 -27.84 -0.42 -30.96
CA ILE A 309 -27.57 0.11 -32.31
C ILE A 309 -27.08 -1.02 -33.23
N CYS A 310 -26.05 -1.77 -32.81
CA CYS A 310 -25.49 -2.87 -33.61
C CYS A 310 -26.52 -3.96 -33.94
N ARG A 311 -27.57 -4.09 -33.10
CA ARG A 311 -28.68 -5.03 -33.30
C ARG A 311 -29.91 -4.42 -33.99
N GLY A 312 -29.84 -3.18 -34.46
CA GLY A 312 -30.94 -2.52 -35.16
C GLY A 312 -32.07 -2.00 -34.26
N LYS A 313 -31.87 -2.02 -32.94
CA LYS A 313 -32.87 -1.60 -31.93
C LYS A 313 -32.70 -0.11 -31.62
N TYR A 314 -32.84 0.73 -32.63
CA TYR A 314 -32.48 2.15 -32.55
C TYR A 314 -33.35 2.96 -31.57
N VAL A 315 -34.63 2.62 -31.43
CA VAL A 315 -35.54 3.27 -30.48
C VAL A 315 -35.08 3.00 -29.04
N GLU A 316 -34.87 1.72 -28.68
CA GLU A 316 -34.34 1.33 -27.36
C GLU A 316 -33.00 2.01 -27.07
N ALA A 317 -32.09 2.07 -28.05
CA ALA A 317 -30.82 2.76 -27.91
C ALA A 317 -31.00 4.25 -27.57
N SER A 318 -31.87 4.95 -28.30
CA SER A 318 -32.13 6.38 -28.07
C SER A 318 -32.73 6.67 -26.68
N GLU A 319 -33.54 5.75 -26.15
CA GLU A 319 -34.10 5.85 -24.78
C GLU A 319 -33.02 5.67 -23.71
N LEU A 320 -32.09 4.74 -23.93
CA LEU A 320 -30.93 4.54 -23.04
C LEU A 320 -30.02 5.76 -23.03
N PHE A 321 -29.68 6.32 -24.19
CA PHE A 321 -28.88 7.55 -24.26
C PHE A 321 -29.61 8.76 -23.69
N THR A 322 -30.94 8.84 -23.83
CA THR A 322 -31.74 9.88 -23.17
C THR A 322 -31.69 9.75 -21.66
N THR A 323 -31.79 8.53 -21.14
CA THR A 323 -31.59 8.26 -19.70
C THR A 323 -30.20 8.70 -19.25
N LEU A 324 -29.16 8.39 -20.04
CA LEU A 324 -27.79 8.78 -19.73
C LEU A 324 -27.59 10.31 -19.76
N LEU A 325 -28.20 11.02 -20.70
CA LEU A 325 -28.17 12.49 -20.76
C LEU A 325 -28.97 13.16 -19.64
N ASN A 326 -29.99 12.50 -19.08
CA ASN A 326 -30.65 13.00 -17.88
C ASN A 326 -29.74 12.93 -16.64
N ILE A 327 -28.81 11.97 -16.61
CA ILE A 327 -27.81 11.82 -15.55
C ILE A 327 -26.61 12.74 -15.82
N ASP A 328 -26.21 12.89 -17.08
CA ASP A 328 -25.05 13.66 -17.52
C ASP A 328 -25.37 14.56 -18.73
N PRO A 329 -26.01 15.72 -18.51
CA PRO A 329 -26.52 16.56 -19.59
C PRO A 329 -25.44 17.21 -20.46
N GLY A 330 -24.17 17.17 -20.01
CA GLY A 330 -23.03 17.80 -20.69
C GLY A 330 -22.19 16.83 -21.50
N ASN A 331 -22.61 15.56 -21.66
CA ASN A 331 -21.79 14.56 -22.31
C ASN A 331 -21.93 14.60 -23.85
N CYS A 332 -20.94 15.22 -24.51
CA CYS A 332 -20.86 15.34 -25.97
C CYS A 332 -20.95 13.98 -26.69
N GLU A 333 -20.23 12.97 -26.20
CA GLU A 333 -20.20 11.63 -26.80
C GLU A 333 -21.60 10.99 -26.82
N VAL A 334 -22.37 11.16 -25.74
CA VAL A 334 -23.70 10.57 -25.63
C VAL A 334 -24.70 11.25 -26.58
N PHE A 335 -24.57 12.56 -26.81
CA PHE A 335 -25.34 13.23 -27.88
C PHE A 335 -24.99 12.67 -29.26
N CYS A 336 -23.71 12.44 -29.55
CA CYS A 336 -23.30 11.79 -30.80
C CYS A 336 -23.89 10.38 -30.94
N ASN A 337 -23.80 9.55 -29.88
CA ASN A 337 -24.34 8.19 -29.88
C ASN A 337 -25.86 8.17 -30.07
N ARG A 338 -26.60 9.10 -29.44
CA ARG A 338 -28.05 9.25 -29.65
C ARG A 338 -28.39 9.75 -31.04
N ALA A 339 -27.61 10.67 -31.60
CA ALA A 339 -27.78 11.14 -32.98
C ALA A 339 -27.62 9.99 -33.97
N VAL A 340 -26.62 9.11 -33.78
CA VAL A 340 -26.43 7.91 -34.60
C VAL A 340 -27.65 6.99 -34.51
N ALA A 341 -28.19 6.75 -33.31
CA ALA A 341 -29.43 5.98 -33.16
C ALA A 341 -30.61 6.63 -33.92
N HIS A 342 -30.77 7.96 -33.82
CA HIS A 342 -31.81 8.69 -34.55
C HIS A 342 -31.63 8.61 -36.07
N MET A 343 -30.40 8.71 -36.58
CA MET A 343 -30.08 8.58 -38.01
C MET A 343 -30.50 7.22 -38.55
N TYR A 344 -30.06 6.14 -37.91
CA TYR A 344 -30.43 4.79 -38.32
C TYR A 344 -31.93 4.51 -38.20
N ASN A 345 -32.64 5.22 -37.31
CA ASN A 345 -34.08 5.17 -37.19
C ASN A 345 -34.84 6.12 -38.17
N GLY A 346 -34.13 6.82 -39.06
CA GLY A 346 -34.71 7.77 -40.02
C GLY A 346 -35.17 9.11 -39.41
N GLN A 347 -34.84 9.39 -38.16
CA GLN A 347 -35.21 10.61 -37.43
C GLN A 347 -34.13 11.72 -37.61
N ILE A 348 -33.93 12.13 -38.85
CA ILE A 348 -32.84 13.05 -39.26
C ILE A 348 -32.88 14.39 -38.50
N ASP A 349 -34.06 14.98 -38.29
CA ASP A 349 -34.18 16.26 -37.57
C ASP A 349 -33.70 16.15 -36.12
N ARG A 350 -34.06 15.06 -35.42
CA ARG A 350 -33.60 14.81 -34.05
C ARG A 350 -32.09 14.58 -33.98
N ALA A 351 -31.54 13.85 -34.95
CA ALA A 351 -30.10 13.68 -35.05
C ALA A 351 -29.38 15.02 -35.24
N ARG A 352 -29.92 15.92 -36.08
CA ARG A 352 -29.37 17.29 -36.27
C ARG A 352 -29.41 18.11 -34.98
N GLU A 353 -30.51 18.04 -34.22
CA GLU A 353 -30.63 18.71 -32.92
C GLU A 353 -29.58 18.22 -31.91
N ASP A 354 -29.38 16.90 -31.84
CA ASP A 354 -28.39 16.28 -30.96
C ASP A 354 -26.96 16.69 -31.36
N ILE A 355 -26.62 16.65 -32.64
CA ILE A 355 -25.30 17.07 -33.13
C ILE A 355 -25.06 18.57 -32.94
N GLN A 356 -26.09 19.40 -33.14
CA GLN A 356 -25.98 20.82 -32.83
C GLN A 356 -25.70 21.05 -31.35
N THR A 357 -26.31 20.25 -30.47
CA THR A 357 -26.06 20.32 -29.02
C THR A 357 -24.66 19.82 -28.67
N ALA A 358 -24.23 18.70 -29.24
CA ALA A 358 -22.87 18.16 -29.11
C ALA A 358 -21.81 19.22 -29.50
N LEU A 359 -21.97 19.88 -30.65
CA LEU A 359 -21.05 20.91 -31.14
C LEU A 359 -21.13 22.23 -30.36
N LYS A 360 -22.23 22.52 -29.65
CA LYS A 360 -22.26 23.62 -28.67
C LYS A 360 -21.42 23.29 -27.42
N ILE A 361 -21.39 22.03 -27.02
CA ILE A 361 -20.61 21.54 -25.88
C ILE A 361 -19.12 21.45 -26.25
N ASN A 362 -18.81 20.80 -27.37
CA ASN A 362 -17.47 20.67 -27.91
C ASN A 362 -17.45 21.00 -29.42
N PRO A 363 -17.12 22.25 -29.80
CA PRO A 363 -17.13 22.68 -31.21
C PRO A 363 -16.15 21.96 -32.13
N GLU A 364 -15.09 21.37 -31.58
CA GLU A 364 -14.02 20.70 -32.34
C GLU A 364 -14.10 19.16 -32.23
N ASP A 365 -15.21 18.62 -31.71
CA ASP A 365 -15.38 17.18 -31.59
C ASP A 365 -15.37 16.49 -32.97
N PRO A 366 -14.39 15.61 -33.26
CA PRO A 366 -14.23 15.05 -34.59
C PRO A 366 -15.40 14.12 -34.98
N VAL A 367 -16.00 13.43 -34.00
CA VAL A 367 -17.13 12.53 -34.24
C VAL A 367 -18.38 13.35 -34.57
N ALA A 368 -18.67 14.38 -33.77
CA ALA A 368 -19.80 15.26 -34.01
C ALA A 368 -19.72 15.97 -35.37
N LEU A 369 -18.53 16.47 -35.74
CA LEU A 369 -18.29 17.09 -37.05
C LEU A 369 -18.49 16.09 -38.21
N SER A 370 -17.98 14.87 -38.07
CA SER A 370 -18.17 13.81 -39.07
C SER A 370 -19.65 13.47 -39.27
N ILE A 371 -20.41 13.32 -38.18
CA ILE A 371 -21.84 13.01 -38.26
C ILE A 371 -22.62 14.17 -38.88
N ARG A 372 -22.27 15.43 -38.54
CA ARG A 372 -22.88 16.62 -39.17
C ARG A 372 -22.71 16.59 -40.69
N ASP A 373 -21.48 16.35 -41.15
CA ASP A 373 -21.16 16.34 -42.58
C ASP A 373 -21.86 15.17 -43.31
N GLU A 374 -22.20 14.08 -42.62
CA GLU A 374 -23.03 13.00 -43.16
C GLU A 374 -24.51 13.39 -43.23
N LEU A 375 -25.04 14.07 -42.21
CA LEU A 375 -26.42 14.55 -42.17
C LEU A 375 -26.73 15.57 -43.27
N ASP A 376 -25.73 16.34 -43.71
CA ASP A 376 -25.83 17.41 -44.73
C ASP A 376 -25.74 16.93 -46.18
N LYS A 377 -25.42 15.65 -46.41
CA LYS A 377 -25.46 15.01 -47.74
C LYS A 377 -26.86 14.53 -48.08
#